data_AF-A0AAN6FCE0-F1
#
_entry.id   AF-A0AAN6FCE0-F1
#
_cell.length_a   1.000
_cell.length_b   1.000
_cell.length_c   1.000
_cell.angle_alpha   90.00
_cell.angle_beta   90.00
_cell.angle_gamma   90.00
#
_symmetry.space_group_name_H-M   'P 1'
#
loop_
_entity.id
_entity.type
_entity.pdbx_description
1 polymer ?
#
loop_
_entity_poly.entity_id
_entity_poly.type
_entity_poly.pdbx_seq_one_letter_code
_entity_poly.pdbx_strand_id
1 'polypeptide(L)'
;MSSLDEHYPTPCAFCKIATAYPPDASSPIPSNPDPEKIDPQCFLLLSTPHVLAFLDILPIAPGHILLATRKHYQKLSDLHNSPHSSGDGPEAHAAAAREEAREEARETSRALGEYLPLLSRALCQVTGIEDWNVVQNNGERAAQVVPHIHFHLIPRYQEGRRDVAGRKGKVDVGMLKSWTVFGRGAREDLDEVEAEEMARELRGVMREELEGGRGVVGGKAKL
;
A
#
# COMPACT_ATOMS: atom_id res chain seq x y z
N MET A 1 2.49 -9.23 26.86
CA MET A 1 2.25 -9.34 25.41
C MET A 1 2.59 -7.99 24.82
N SER A 2 3.28 -7.93 23.68
CA SER A 2 3.54 -6.63 23.04
C SER A 2 2.21 -6.10 22.47
N SER A 3 1.99 -4.78 22.45
CA SER A 3 0.77 -4.21 21.85
C SER A 3 0.57 -4.67 20.39
N LEU A 4 1.66 -4.99 19.69
CA LEU A 4 1.64 -5.50 18.32
C LEU A 4 1.02 -6.91 18.21
N ASP A 5 1.18 -7.76 19.21
CA ASP A 5 0.58 -9.11 19.20
C ASP A 5 -0.95 -9.05 19.36
N GLU A 6 -1.47 -8.00 19.98
CA GLU A 6 -2.91 -7.73 20.10
C GLU A 6 -3.49 -7.23 18.76
N HIS A 7 -2.76 -6.39 18.02
CA HIS A 7 -3.20 -5.86 16.72
C HIS A 7 -2.97 -6.84 15.54
N TYR A 8 -2.05 -7.80 15.66
CA TYR A 8 -1.73 -8.76 14.60
C TYR A 8 -1.76 -10.22 15.12
N PRO A 9 -2.94 -10.76 15.47
CA PRO A 9 -3.06 -12.05 16.16
C PRO A 9 -2.76 -13.28 15.27
N THR A 10 -2.21 -13.09 14.07
CA THR A 10 -2.22 -14.11 13.01
C THR A 10 -0.88 -14.21 12.29
N PRO A 11 -0.57 -15.36 11.65
CA PRO A 11 0.76 -15.56 11.05
C PRO A 11 1.18 -14.50 10.04
N CYS A 12 0.23 -13.95 9.27
CA CYS A 12 0.43 -12.78 8.42
C CYS A 12 -0.90 -12.07 8.14
N ALA A 13 -1.07 -10.85 8.65
CA ALA A 13 -2.27 -10.05 8.44
C ALA A 13 -2.52 -9.73 6.97
N PHE A 14 -1.48 -9.45 6.17
CA PHE A 14 -1.65 -9.09 4.76
C PHE A 14 -2.06 -10.28 3.89
N CYS A 15 -1.67 -11.51 4.24
CA CYS A 15 -2.20 -12.70 3.61
C CYS A 15 -3.71 -12.86 3.88
N LYS A 16 -4.17 -12.54 5.11
CA LYS A 16 -5.60 -12.57 5.42
C LYS A 16 -6.38 -11.55 4.60
N ILE A 17 -5.89 -10.31 4.49
CA ILE A 17 -6.48 -9.27 3.63
C ILE A 17 -6.54 -9.77 2.19
N ALA A 18 -5.42 -10.30 1.66
CA ALA A 18 -5.35 -10.82 0.29
C ALA A 18 -6.35 -11.96 0.02
N THR A 19 -6.62 -12.83 1.00
CA THR A 19 -7.63 -13.89 0.89
C THR A 19 -9.06 -13.34 0.95
N ALA A 20 -9.33 -12.38 1.83
CA ALA A 20 -10.66 -11.80 1.99
C ALA A 20 -11.10 -10.93 0.80
N TYR A 21 -10.13 -10.31 0.12
CA TYR A 21 -10.35 -9.44 -1.03
C TYR A 21 -9.63 -10.00 -2.28
N PRO A 22 -10.25 -10.96 -3.00
CA PRO A 22 -9.70 -11.47 -4.25
C PRO A 22 -9.59 -10.36 -5.32
N PRO A 23 -8.73 -10.55 -6.33
CA PRO A 23 -8.66 -9.61 -7.45
C PRO A 23 -9.95 -9.59 -8.26
N ASP A 24 -10.34 -8.41 -8.72
CA ASP A 24 -11.47 -8.25 -9.65
C ASP A 24 -10.93 -8.16 -11.09
N ALA A 25 -11.43 -9.01 -11.97
CA ALA A 25 -11.02 -9.05 -13.37
C ALA A 25 -11.52 -7.84 -14.18
N SER A 26 -12.54 -7.13 -13.68
CA SER A 26 -13.16 -5.99 -14.38
C SER A 26 -12.46 -4.67 -14.12
N SER A 27 -11.90 -4.47 -12.93
CA SER A 27 -11.24 -3.23 -12.52
C SER A 27 -10.26 -3.48 -11.38
N PRO A 28 -9.05 -2.90 -11.40
CA PRO A 28 -8.16 -2.95 -10.25
C PRO A 28 -8.66 -2.10 -9.07
N ILE A 29 -9.56 -1.12 -9.32
CA ILE A 29 -10.15 -0.26 -8.28
C ILE A 29 -11.54 -0.79 -7.92
N PRO A 30 -11.75 -1.33 -6.71
CA PRO A 30 -13.07 -1.81 -6.29
C PRO A 30 -14.05 -0.64 -6.15
N SER A 31 -15.34 -0.88 -6.40
CA SER A 31 -16.36 0.17 -6.28
C SER A 31 -16.67 0.49 -4.83
N ASN A 32 -17.10 -0.52 -4.06
CA ASN A 32 -17.43 -0.39 -2.65
C ASN A 32 -17.04 -1.67 -1.88
N PRO A 33 -15.75 -1.88 -1.58
CA PRO A 33 -15.32 -3.04 -0.82
C PRO A 33 -15.85 -2.93 0.62
N ASP A 34 -16.44 -4.01 1.11
CA ASP A 34 -16.93 -4.14 2.49
C ASP A 34 -15.75 -4.18 3.48
N PRO A 35 -15.56 -3.15 4.34
CA PRO A 35 -14.43 -3.09 5.29
C PRO A 35 -14.49 -4.12 6.41
N GLU A 36 -15.69 -4.64 6.74
CA GLU A 36 -15.94 -5.54 7.88
C GLU A 36 -15.69 -7.02 7.54
N LYS A 37 -15.31 -7.33 6.30
CA LYS A 37 -14.99 -8.72 5.89
C LYS A 37 -13.87 -9.36 6.68
N ILE A 38 -13.04 -8.56 7.35
CA ILE A 38 -11.98 -9.01 8.23
C ILE A 38 -11.94 -8.18 9.50
N ASP A 39 -11.32 -8.76 10.52
CA ASP A 39 -11.04 -8.12 11.79
C ASP A 39 -9.51 -8.14 12.03
N PRO A 40 -8.85 -6.98 12.26
CA PRO A 40 -9.41 -5.62 12.19
C PRO A 40 -9.86 -5.23 10.77
N GLN A 41 -10.75 -4.24 10.68
CA GLN A 41 -11.32 -3.75 9.42
C GLN A 41 -10.25 -3.29 8.43
N CYS A 42 -10.54 -3.38 7.12
CA CYS A 42 -9.63 -2.96 6.07
C CYS A 42 -10.31 -2.09 5.01
N PHE A 43 -9.84 -0.85 4.89
CA PHE A 43 -10.28 0.10 3.88
C PHE A 43 -9.48 -0.07 2.59
N LEU A 44 -9.95 -0.98 1.73
CA LEU A 44 -9.30 -1.36 0.48
C LEU A 44 -9.42 -0.25 -0.59
N LEU A 45 -8.31 0.00 -1.30
CA LEU A 45 -8.16 0.99 -2.36
C LEU A 45 -7.90 0.36 -3.73
N LEU A 46 -7.10 -0.70 -3.77
CA LEU A 46 -6.63 -1.38 -4.97
C LEU A 46 -6.63 -2.89 -4.73
N SER A 47 -7.11 -3.69 -5.69
CA SER A 47 -7.03 -5.16 -5.66
C SER A 47 -6.72 -5.70 -7.06
N THR A 48 -5.48 -6.13 -7.27
CA THR A 48 -5.02 -6.69 -8.55
C THR A 48 -4.50 -8.11 -8.36
N PRO A 49 -4.23 -8.88 -9.44
CA PRO A 49 -3.69 -10.23 -9.31
C PRO A 49 -2.40 -10.31 -8.47
N HIS A 50 -1.54 -9.28 -8.51
CA HIS A 50 -0.22 -9.33 -7.88
C HIS A 50 -0.03 -8.41 -6.67
N VAL A 51 -0.81 -7.33 -6.55
CA VAL A 51 -0.70 -6.37 -5.44
C VAL A 51 -2.08 -5.90 -4.96
N LEU A 52 -2.11 -5.36 -3.75
CA LEU A 52 -3.28 -4.72 -3.17
C LEU A 52 -2.84 -3.48 -2.37
N ALA A 53 -3.72 -2.48 -2.28
CA ALA A 53 -3.47 -1.29 -1.46
C ALA A 53 -4.66 -0.97 -0.56
N PHE A 54 -4.36 -0.49 0.65
CA PHE A 54 -5.32 -0.20 1.71
C PHE A 54 -4.76 0.85 2.66
N LEU A 55 -5.61 1.47 3.48
CA LEU A 55 -5.15 2.41 4.52
C LEU A 55 -4.43 1.67 5.65
N ASP A 56 -3.38 2.27 6.21
CA ASP A 56 -2.75 1.78 7.43
C ASP A 56 -3.70 2.01 8.61
N ILE A 57 -4.00 0.96 9.37
CA ILE A 57 -4.87 1.02 10.56
C ILE A 57 -4.25 1.79 11.73
N LEU A 58 -2.92 1.96 11.71
CA LEU A 58 -2.16 2.76 12.68
C LEU A 58 -1.42 3.87 11.93
N PRO A 59 -2.13 4.85 11.36
CA PRO A 59 -1.55 5.85 10.47
C PRO A 59 -0.50 6.72 11.16
N ILE A 60 0.55 7.08 10.43
CA ILE A 60 1.51 8.12 10.86
C ILE A 60 0.96 9.51 10.55
N ALA A 61 0.14 9.63 9.50
CA ALA A 61 -0.57 10.83 9.10
C ALA A 61 -1.88 10.42 8.40
N PRO A 62 -2.91 11.28 8.39
CA PRO A 62 -4.12 11.04 7.61
C PRO A 62 -3.79 10.73 6.15
N GLY A 63 -4.43 9.71 5.57
CA GLY A 63 -4.11 9.25 4.21
C GLY A 63 -2.88 8.33 4.10
N HIS A 64 -2.35 7.80 5.20
CA HIS A 64 -1.27 6.81 5.16
C HIS A 64 -1.74 5.52 4.43
N ILE A 65 -1.14 5.23 3.28
CA ILE A 65 -1.46 4.07 2.44
C ILE A 65 -0.38 3.00 2.56
N LEU A 66 -0.81 1.74 2.55
CA LEU A 66 0.03 0.55 2.35
C LEU A 66 -0.23 -0.05 0.97
N LEU A 67 0.81 -0.26 0.17
CA LEU A 67 0.78 -1.09 -1.04
C LEU A 67 1.55 -2.38 -0.77
N ALA A 68 0.86 -3.51 -0.73
CA ALA A 68 1.42 -4.82 -0.40
C ALA A 68 1.35 -5.81 -1.57
N THR A 69 2.27 -6.77 -1.61
CA THR A 69 2.19 -7.89 -2.56
C THR A 69 1.04 -8.82 -2.18
N ARG A 70 0.40 -9.47 -3.16
CA ARG A 70 -0.62 -10.48 -2.87
C ARG A 70 0.03 -11.78 -2.39
N LYS A 71 1.01 -12.26 -3.15
CA LYS A 71 1.84 -13.40 -2.76
C LYS A 71 2.73 -13.00 -1.58
N HIS A 72 2.95 -13.94 -0.67
CA HIS A 72 3.77 -13.72 0.51
C HIS A 72 5.26 -13.73 0.14
N TYR A 73 5.88 -12.58 0.32
CA TYR A 73 7.33 -12.37 0.26
C TYR A 73 7.70 -11.62 1.52
N GLN A 74 8.69 -12.06 2.30
CA GLN A 74 8.98 -11.40 3.58
C GLN A 74 9.73 -10.09 3.35
N LYS A 75 10.71 -10.09 2.45
CA LYS A 75 11.57 -8.96 2.12
C LYS A 75 11.63 -8.75 0.61
N LEU A 76 12.04 -7.56 0.16
CA LEU A 76 12.21 -7.26 -1.26
C LEU A 76 13.15 -8.24 -1.97
N SER A 77 14.18 -8.72 -1.29
CA SER A 77 15.09 -9.74 -1.84
C SER A 77 14.39 -11.05 -2.19
N ASP A 78 13.23 -11.34 -1.60
CA ASP A 78 12.53 -12.59 -1.85
C ASP A 78 11.79 -12.56 -3.21
N LEU A 79 11.61 -11.38 -3.81
CA LEU A 79 11.08 -11.26 -5.18
C LEU A 79 12.07 -11.84 -6.20
N HIS A 80 13.37 -11.62 -6.05
CA HIS A 80 14.36 -12.15 -7.00
C HIS A 80 14.96 -13.50 -6.59
N ASN A 81 14.86 -13.86 -5.30
CA ASN A 81 15.38 -15.11 -4.80
C ASN A 81 14.27 -16.16 -4.82
N SER A 82 14.31 -17.05 -5.83
CA SER A 82 13.62 -18.33 -5.68
C SER A 82 14.14 -19.00 -4.40
N PRO A 83 13.29 -19.65 -3.58
CA PRO A 83 13.78 -20.42 -2.45
C PRO A 83 14.87 -21.36 -2.97
N HIS A 84 16.07 -21.26 -2.39
CA HIS A 84 17.17 -22.17 -2.69
C HIS A 84 16.67 -23.58 -2.45
N SER A 85 16.34 -24.31 -3.51
CA SER A 85 16.05 -25.73 -3.42
C SER A 85 17.37 -26.45 -3.16
N SER A 86 17.73 -26.58 -1.90
CA SER A 86 18.68 -27.58 -1.45
C SER A 86 18.02 -28.96 -1.54
N GLY A 87 17.93 -29.53 -2.75
CA GLY A 87 17.36 -30.87 -2.93
C GLY A 87 17.44 -31.37 -4.38
N ASP A 88 18.20 -32.46 -4.56
CA ASP A 88 18.35 -33.25 -5.79
C ASP A 88 17.03 -33.95 -6.19
N GLY A 89 16.16 -33.25 -6.92
CA GLY A 89 14.91 -33.77 -7.49
C GLY A 89 14.81 -33.57 -9.01
N PRO A 90 13.88 -34.24 -9.71
CA PRO A 90 13.86 -34.34 -11.18
C PRO A 90 13.83 -32.95 -11.84
N GLU A 91 14.92 -32.63 -12.53
CA GLU A 91 15.34 -31.26 -12.86
C GLU A 91 14.33 -30.48 -13.73
N ALA A 92 13.52 -31.15 -14.55
CA ALA A 92 12.61 -30.51 -15.50
C ALA A 92 11.35 -29.89 -14.84
N HIS A 93 10.70 -30.60 -13.91
CA HIS A 93 9.55 -30.05 -13.17
C HIS A 93 10.00 -28.91 -12.23
N ALA A 94 11.20 -29.04 -11.66
CA ALA A 94 11.81 -27.98 -10.88
C ALA A 94 12.15 -26.75 -11.73
N ALA A 95 12.56 -26.93 -12.99
CA ALA A 95 12.84 -25.82 -13.90
C ALA A 95 11.58 -25.04 -14.29
N ALA A 96 10.51 -25.72 -14.71
CA ALA A 96 9.24 -25.08 -15.06
C ALA A 96 8.63 -24.31 -13.87
N ALA A 97 8.63 -24.93 -12.67
CA ALA A 97 8.14 -24.26 -11.46
C ALA A 97 9.00 -23.04 -11.06
N ARG A 98 10.32 -23.09 -11.30
CA ARG A 98 11.21 -21.93 -11.10
C ARG A 98 10.95 -20.82 -12.11
N GLU A 99 10.65 -21.17 -13.36
CA GLU A 99 10.30 -20.20 -14.41
C GLU A 99 8.97 -19.51 -14.09
N GLU A 100 7.94 -20.27 -13.72
CA GLU A 100 6.65 -19.73 -13.28
C GLU A 100 6.81 -18.81 -12.06
N ALA A 101 7.60 -19.23 -11.06
CA ALA A 101 7.87 -18.40 -9.89
C ALA A 101 8.63 -17.11 -10.23
N ARG A 102 9.54 -17.15 -11.23
CA ARG A 102 10.25 -15.97 -11.71
C ARG A 102 9.33 -15.02 -12.48
N GLU A 103 8.40 -15.56 -13.27
CA GLU A 103 7.42 -14.73 -13.98
C GLU A 103 6.45 -14.07 -13.01
N GLU A 104 5.93 -14.81 -12.03
CA GLU A 104 5.10 -14.26 -10.96
C GLU A 104 5.82 -13.12 -10.20
N ALA A 105 7.12 -13.30 -9.91
CA ALA A 105 7.92 -12.24 -9.29
C ALA A 105 8.14 -11.03 -10.20
N ARG A 106 8.34 -11.24 -11.50
CA ARG A 106 8.46 -10.16 -12.50
C ARG A 106 7.16 -9.36 -12.59
N GLU A 107 6.02 -10.03 -12.69
CA GLU A 107 4.71 -9.39 -12.74
C GLU A 107 4.39 -8.66 -11.43
N THR A 108 4.73 -9.26 -10.29
CA THR A 108 4.61 -8.57 -8.99
C THR A 108 5.47 -7.30 -8.94
N SER A 109 6.71 -7.37 -9.43
CA SER A 109 7.61 -6.21 -9.47
C SER A 109 7.11 -5.11 -10.42
N ARG A 110 6.55 -5.49 -11.58
CA ARG A 110 5.91 -4.57 -12.53
C ARG A 110 4.70 -3.89 -11.89
N ALA A 111 3.82 -4.65 -11.27
CA ALA A 111 2.63 -4.13 -10.60
C ALA A 111 2.99 -3.16 -9.46
N LEU A 112 4.00 -3.47 -8.63
CA LEU A 112 4.50 -2.53 -7.62
C LEU A 112 4.94 -1.20 -8.24
N GLY A 113 5.73 -1.25 -9.31
CA GLY A 113 6.20 -0.06 -10.01
C GLY A 113 5.10 0.71 -10.75
N GLU A 114 4.08 0.03 -11.25
CA GLU A 114 2.92 0.63 -11.92
C GLU A 114 2.01 1.37 -10.95
N TYR A 115 1.70 0.75 -9.80
CA TYR A 115 0.70 1.29 -8.87
C TYR A 115 1.27 2.26 -7.83
N LEU A 116 2.58 2.25 -7.57
CA LEU A 116 3.22 3.24 -6.68
C LEU A 116 2.99 4.69 -7.17
N PRO A 117 3.27 5.05 -8.44
CA PRO A 117 2.98 6.38 -8.96
C PRO A 117 1.48 6.73 -8.97
N LEU A 118 0.61 5.77 -9.32
CA LEU A 118 -0.84 5.97 -9.32
C LEU A 118 -1.34 6.37 -7.92
N LEU A 119 -0.97 5.57 -6.91
CA LEU A 119 -1.34 5.82 -5.52
C LEU A 119 -0.75 7.14 -5.01
N SER A 120 0.49 7.47 -5.41
CA SER A 120 1.11 8.75 -5.04
C SER A 120 0.33 9.94 -5.59
N ARG A 121 -0.09 9.90 -6.87
CA ARG A 121 -0.91 10.96 -7.47
C ARG A 121 -2.27 11.09 -6.80
N ALA A 122 -2.94 9.97 -6.54
CA ALA A 122 -4.23 9.96 -5.86
C ALA A 122 -4.12 10.52 -4.43
N LEU A 123 -3.09 10.12 -3.68
CA LEU A 123 -2.80 10.63 -2.35
C LEU A 123 -2.66 12.16 -2.35
N CYS A 124 -1.86 12.72 -3.26
CA CYS A 124 -1.64 14.16 -3.34
C CYS A 124 -2.93 14.93 -3.66
N GLN A 125 -3.73 14.42 -4.61
CA GLN A 125 -4.98 15.08 -5.01
C GLN A 125 -6.04 15.06 -3.91
N VAL A 126 -6.18 13.94 -3.21
CA VAL A 126 -7.19 13.78 -2.14
C VAL A 126 -6.81 14.58 -0.89
N THR A 127 -5.53 14.57 -0.53
CA THR A 127 -5.05 15.25 0.69
C THR A 127 -4.69 16.72 0.47
N GLY A 128 -4.43 17.13 -0.78
CA GLY A 128 -3.87 18.45 -1.10
C GLY A 128 -2.40 18.62 -0.69
N ILE A 129 -1.72 17.54 -0.32
CA ILE A 129 -0.33 17.55 0.16
C ILE A 129 0.61 17.05 -0.93
N GLU A 130 1.54 17.90 -1.37
CA GLU A 130 2.53 17.58 -2.42
C GLU A 130 3.85 17.01 -1.86
N ASP A 131 4.02 16.97 -0.55
CA ASP A 131 5.20 16.40 0.11
C ASP A 131 4.83 15.04 0.71
N TRP A 132 5.44 13.95 0.27
CA TRP A 132 5.20 12.61 0.85
C TRP A 132 6.47 11.76 0.90
N ASN A 133 6.48 10.76 1.77
CA ASN A 133 7.51 9.74 1.81
C ASN A 133 6.99 8.41 1.26
N VAL A 134 7.86 7.68 0.57
CA VAL A 134 7.67 6.26 0.29
C VAL A 134 8.67 5.48 1.14
N VAL A 135 8.18 4.57 1.99
CA VAL A 135 9.03 3.82 2.93
C VAL A 135 8.77 2.33 2.78
N GLN A 136 9.85 1.54 2.70
CA GLN A 136 9.77 0.08 2.69
C GLN A 136 10.92 -0.45 3.56
N ASN A 137 10.58 -1.32 4.52
CA ASN A 137 11.51 -1.83 5.52
C ASN A 137 11.76 -3.32 5.29
N ASN A 138 13.03 -3.76 5.36
CA ASN A 138 13.43 -5.17 5.19
C ASN A 138 14.09 -5.72 6.46
N GLY A 139 13.36 -6.53 7.21
CA GLY A 139 13.79 -7.15 8.47
C GLY A 139 13.57 -6.28 9.71
N GLU A 140 13.51 -6.95 10.86
CA GLU A 140 13.18 -6.36 12.16
C GLU A 140 14.07 -5.16 12.54
N ARG A 141 15.39 -5.26 12.29
CA ARG A 141 16.35 -4.17 12.59
C ARG A 141 16.12 -2.91 11.74
N ALA A 142 15.44 -3.04 10.61
CA ALA A 142 14.99 -1.92 9.78
C ALA A 142 13.57 -1.46 10.14
N ALA A 143 13.02 -1.89 11.29
CA ALA A 143 11.66 -1.61 11.74
C ALA A 143 10.55 -2.19 10.83
N GLN A 144 10.79 -3.36 10.24
CA GLN A 144 9.72 -4.15 9.63
C GLN A 144 8.94 -4.91 10.72
N VAL A 145 7.67 -4.56 10.91
CA VAL A 145 6.78 -5.21 11.89
C VAL A 145 6.05 -6.40 11.26
N VAL A 146 5.40 -6.20 10.12
CA VAL A 146 4.74 -7.28 9.36
C VAL A 146 5.75 -7.84 8.35
N PRO A 147 6.21 -9.11 8.47
CA PRO A 147 7.19 -9.71 7.58
C PRO A 147 6.55 -10.13 6.25
N HIS A 148 6.03 -9.16 5.51
CA HIS A 148 5.42 -9.28 4.19
C HIS A 148 5.71 -7.99 3.44
N ILE A 149 6.08 -8.01 2.15
CA ILE A 149 6.43 -6.79 1.40
C ILE A 149 5.26 -5.80 1.39
N HIS A 150 5.49 -4.60 1.91
CA HIS A 150 4.58 -3.47 1.84
C HIS A 150 5.35 -2.16 1.73
N PHE A 151 4.84 -1.24 0.92
CA PHE A 151 5.32 0.12 0.81
C PHE A 151 4.34 1.05 1.50
N HIS A 152 4.86 1.88 2.39
CA HIS A 152 4.15 2.99 2.99
C HIS A 152 4.19 4.19 2.05
N LEU A 153 3.05 4.86 1.85
CA LEU A 153 2.97 6.20 1.26
C LEU A 153 2.41 7.14 2.33
N ILE A 154 3.25 8.06 2.82
CA ILE A 154 2.95 8.89 4.00
C ILE A 154 2.97 10.36 3.59
N PRO A 155 1.82 11.04 3.53
CA PRO A 155 1.77 12.48 3.28
C PRO A 155 2.40 13.26 4.46
N ARG A 156 3.08 14.37 4.14
CA ARG A 156 3.82 15.20 5.10
C ARG A 156 3.15 16.56 5.23
N TYR A 157 2.23 16.66 6.17
CA TYR A 157 1.57 17.92 6.50
C TYR A 157 2.57 18.90 7.14
N GLN A 158 2.47 20.18 6.78
CA GLN A 158 3.29 21.23 7.39
C GLN A 158 2.72 21.63 8.75
N GLU A 159 3.59 21.73 9.75
CA GLU A 159 3.24 22.20 11.08
C GLU A 159 2.69 23.64 10.99
N GLY A 160 1.48 23.85 11.52
CA GLY A 160 0.86 25.18 11.59
C GLY A 160 0.29 25.77 10.29
N ARG A 161 0.31 25.06 9.14
CA ARG A 161 -0.54 25.47 8.00
C ARG A 161 -1.97 25.04 8.25
N ARG A 162 -2.87 26.02 8.36
CA ARG A 162 -4.31 25.79 8.18
C ARG A 162 -4.57 25.48 6.71
N ASP A 163 -5.34 24.43 6.46
CA ASP A 163 -5.73 23.95 5.14
C ASP A 163 -6.13 25.09 4.18
N VAL A 164 -5.44 25.19 3.05
CA VAL A 164 -5.92 25.99 1.92
C VAL A 164 -6.64 25.05 0.96
N ALA A 165 -7.84 24.61 1.36
CA ALA A 165 -8.89 24.15 0.44
C ALA A 165 -10.17 23.74 1.20
N GLY A 166 -10.93 24.71 1.72
CA GLY A 166 -12.40 24.61 1.82
C GLY A 166 -13.08 23.51 2.65
N ARG A 167 -12.36 22.56 3.28
CA ARG A 167 -12.97 21.53 4.13
C ARG A 167 -13.04 22.01 5.57
N LYS A 168 -14.26 22.01 6.12
CA LYS A 168 -14.51 22.23 7.54
C LYS A 168 -14.06 20.98 8.32
N GLY A 169 -12.79 20.90 8.65
CA GLY A 169 -12.25 19.94 9.60
C GLY A 169 -11.01 20.56 10.23
N LYS A 170 -11.07 20.87 11.52
CA LYS A 170 -9.88 21.34 12.26
C LYS A 170 -8.98 20.13 12.47
N VAL A 171 -8.03 19.86 11.59
CA VAL A 171 -6.89 19.01 11.94
C VAL A 171 -5.74 19.93 12.28
N ASP A 172 -5.59 20.22 13.57
CA ASP A 172 -4.38 20.88 14.06
C ASP A 172 -3.25 19.86 13.98
N VAL A 173 -2.60 19.75 12.81
CA VAL A 173 -1.50 18.81 12.58
C VAL A 173 -0.19 19.28 13.24
N GLY A 174 -0.28 20.11 14.28
CA GLY A 174 0.82 20.58 15.14
C GLY A 174 1.58 19.48 15.89
N MET A 175 1.27 18.20 15.63
CA MET A 175 1.94 17.05 16.24
C MET A 175 2.68 16.15 15.24
N LEU A 176 2.92 16.60 14.00
CA LEU A 176 3.99 16.04 13.18
C LEU A 176 5.33 16.50 13.76
N LYS A 177 5.72 15.92 14.91
CA LYS A 177 7.04 16.07 15.50
C LYS A 177 8.08 15.67 14.46
N SER A 178 8.58 16.69 13.77
CA SER A 178 9.96 16.88 13.35
C SER A 178 10.77 15.60 13.16
N TRP A 179 10.92 15.24 11.88
CA TRP A 179 12.19 14.75 11.32
C TRP A 179 12.81 13.44 11.87
N THR A 180 12.11 12.70 12.74
CA THR A 180 12.61 11.46 13.38
C THR A 180 11.61 10.31 13.30
N VAL A 181 11.18 9.89 12.10
CA VAL A 181 10.36 8.66 12.02
C VAL A 181 10.70 7.80 10.81
N PHE A 182 11.83 7.09 10.92
CA PHE A 182 11.89 5.72 10.45
C PHE A 182 11.82 4.81 11.69
N GLY A 183 10.60 4.43 12.09
CA GLY A 183 10.38 3.22 12.90
C GLY A 183 9.95 3.35 14.37
N ARG A 184 9.78 4.53 14.98
CA ARG A 184 9.40 4.64 16.42
C ARG A 184 8.60 5.91 16.80
N GLY A 185 7.66 6.35 15.96
CA GLY A 185 6.70 7.41 16.33
C GLY A 185 5.50 6.83 17.09
N ALA A 186 4.84 7.63 17.93
CA ALA A 186 3.52 7.27 18.47
C ALA A 186 2.52 7.16 17.31
N ARG A 187 1.76 6.07 17.26
CA ARG A 187 0.70 5.82 16.27
C ARG A 187 -0.62 5.73 17.01
N GLU A 188 -1.65 6.33 16.44
CA GLU A 188 -3.03 6.25 16.94
C GLU A 188 -3.86 5.39 15.98
N ASP A 189 -4.99 4.87 16.44
CA ASP A 189 -5.90 4.09 15.61
C ASP A 189 -6.56 4.95 14.53
N LEU A 190 -6.85 4.34 13.39
CA LEU A 190 -7.58 4.97 12.30
C LEU A 190 -9.07 5.11 12.63
N ASP A 191 -9.62 6.33 12.56
CA ASP A 191 -11.06 6.57 12.70
C ASP A 191 -11.83 6.00 11.50
N GLU A 192 -12.88 5.22 11.78
CA GLU A 192 -13.63 4.48 10.76
C GLU A 192 -14.34 5.41 9.76
N VAL A 193 -14.94 6.51 10.23
CA VAL A 193 -15.69 7.45 9.37
C VAL A 193 -14.72 8.21 8.46
N GLU A 194 -13.61 8.69 9.02
CA GLU A 194 -12.55 9.35 8.24
C GLU A 194 -11.93 8.39 7.22
N ALA A 195 -11.75 7.12 7.58
CA ALA A 195 -11.21 6.10 6.70
C ALA A 195 -12.12 5.76 5.53
N GLU A 196 -13.42 5.59 5.77
CA GLU A 196 -14.41 5.37 4.71
C GLU A 196 -14.42 6.53 3.71
N GLU A 197 -14.42 7.76 4.21
CA GLU A 197 -14.40 8.95 3.37
C GLU A 197 -13.12 9.03 2.54
N MET A 198 -11.96 8.87 3.19
CA MET A 198 -10.66 8.90 2.53
C MET A 198 -10.55 7.82 1.44
N ALA A 199 -10.95 6.59 1.76
CA ALA A 199 -10.86 5.48 0.83
C ALA A 199 -11.79 5.67 -0.38
N ARG A 200 -13.00 6.19 -0.16
CA ARG A 200 -13.95 6.53 -1.24
C ARG A 200 -13.35 7.56 -2.20
N GLU A 201 -12.74 8.62 -1.67
CA GLU A 201 -12.13 9.69 -2.50
C GLU A 201 -10.91 9.19 -3.27
N LEU A 202 -10.02 8.45 -2.61
CA LEU A 202 -8.85 7.84 -3.25
C LEU A 202 -9.26 6.94 -4.42
N ARG A 203 -10.26 6.06 -4.23
CA ARG A 203 -10.78 5.22 -5.30
C ARG A 203 -11.40 6.03 -6.45
N GLY A 204 -12.00 7.18 -6.16
CA GLY A 204 -12.50 8.12 -7.17
C GLY A 204 -11.37 8.63 -8.06
N VAL A 205 -10.36 9.28 -7.46
CA VAL A 205 -9.22 9.84 -8.20
C VAL A 205 -8.43 8.76 -8.93
N MET A 206 -8.22 7.60 -8.32
CA MET A 206 -7.51 6.50 -8.98
C MET A 206 -8.20 6.02 -10.26
N ARG A 207 -9.55 6.01 -10.31
CA ARG A 207 -10.29 5.67 -11.54
C ARG A 207 -10.05 6.71 -12.63
N GLU A 208 -10.14 8.00 -12.29
CA GLU A 208 -9.92 9.09 -13.24
C GLU A 208 -8.49 9.06 -13.81
N GLU A 209 -7.48 8.77 -12.98
CA GLU A 209 -6.08 8.66 -13.41
C GLU A 209 -5.85 7.46 -14.35
N LEU A 210 -6.48 6.31 -14.08
CA LEU A 210 -6.39 5.13 -14.95
C LEU A 210 -7.11 5.32 -16.29
N GLU A 211 -8.19 6.11 -16.31
CA GLU A 211 -8.92 6.46 -17.53
C GLU A 211 -8.19 7.54 -18.34
N GLY A 212 -7.68 8.58 -17.67
CA GLY A 212 -6.97 9.71 -18.28
C GLY A 212 -5.57 9.37 -18.79
N GLY A 213 -4.88 8.41 -18.17
CA GLY A 213 -3.57 7.90 -18.61
C GLY A 213 -3.59 7.21 -19.98
N ARG A 214 -4.77 6.81 -20.48
CA ARG A 214 -4.93 6.24 -21.83
C ARG A 214 -4.99 7.29 -22.94
N GLY A 215 -4.95 8.60 -22.60
CA GLY A 215 -5.17 9.71 -23.54
C GLY A 215 -3.99 10.66 -23.81
N VAL A 216 -2.83 10.52 -23.17
CA VAL A 216 -1.73 11.51 -23.29
C VAL A 216 -0.46 10.90 -23.88
N VAL A 217 -0.53 10.53 -25.17
CA VAL A 217 0.64 10.52 -26.06
C VAL A 217 0.37 11.50 -27.19
N GLY A 218 0.62 12.79 -26.95
CA GLY A 218 0.36 13.81 -27.98
C GLY A 218 0.33 15.27 -27.51
N GLY A 219 1.17 15.67 -26.56
CA GLY A 219 1.31 17.08 -26.17
C GLY A 219 2.54 17.70 -26.80
N LYS A 220 2.36 18.42 -27.93
CA LYS A 220 3.42 19.16 -28.64
C LYS A 220 4.25 20.02 -27.69
N ALA A 221 5.57 19.86 -27.76
CA ALA A 221 6.52 20.86 -27.29
C ALA A 221 6.22 22.18 -28.03
N LYS A 222 5.96 23.25 -27.27
CA LYS A 222 6.12 24.61 -27.79
C LYS A 222 7.47 25.13 -27.31
N LEU A 223 8.31 25.41 -28.30
CA LEU A 223 9.50 26.26 -28.23
C LEU A 223 9.14 27.65 -27.69
#